data_AF-A0A7I7K2N7-F1
#
_entry.id   AF-A0A7I7K2N7-F1
#
_cell.length_a   1.000
_cell.length_b   1.000
_cell.length_c   1.000
_cell.angle_alpha   90.00
_cell.angle_beta   90.00
_cell.angle_gamma   90.00
#
_symmetry.space_group_name_H-M   'P 1'
#
loop_
_entity.id
_entity.type
_entity.pdbx_description
1 polymer ?
#
loop_
_entity_poly.entity_id
_entity_poly.type
_entity_poly.pdbx_seq_one_letter_code
_entity_poly.pdbx_strand_id
1 'polypeptide(L)'
;MHAHEARQSTQANGLYLQAARQGAVNLTTIDYHEADVDIQRILDSATGTFYDVFAQRSTPFVDLVKQTQSKAVGTVAESGLESVTGDEAKAIVAVKVITSNAAAA
;
A
#
# COMPACT_ATOMS: atom_id res chain seq x y z
N MET A 1 -11.44 -3.68 -35.07
CA MET A 1 -10.59 -2.91 -34.14
C MET A 1 -11.02 -3.03 -32.68
N HIS A 2 -12.31 -3.20 -32.37
CA HIS A 2 -12.81 -3.35 -30.98
C HIS A 2 -12.19 -4.45 -30.11
N ALA A 3 -11.78 -5.59 -30.69
CA ALA A 3 -11.18 -6.67 -29.91
C ALA A 3 -9.76 -6.35 -29.38
N HIS A 4 -9.07 -5.36 -29.96
CA HIS A 4 -7.76 -4.91 -29.48
C HIS A 4 -7.89 -3.89 -28.35
N GLU A 5 -8.81 -2.93 -28.49
CA GLU A 5 -9.13 -1.93 -27.46
C GLU A 5 -9.66 -2.58 -26.19
N ALA A 6 -10.57 -3.55 -26.30
CA ALA A 6 -11.09 -4.29 -25.16
C ALA A 6 -10.01 -5.09 -24.41
N ARG A 7 -9.05 -5.68 -25.14
CA ARG A 7 -7.91 -6.40 -24.56
C ARG A 7 -6.93 -5.46 -23.86
N GLN A 8 -6.65 -4.30 -24.44
CA GLN A 8 -5.81 -3.26 -23.82
C GLN A 8 -6.44 -2.72 -22.54
N SER A 9 -7.74 -2.42 -22.56
CA SER A 9 -8.46 -1.97 -21.36
C SER A 9 -8.46 -3.03 -20.25
N THR A 10 -8.68 -4.31 -20.59
CA THR A 10 -8.62 -5.41 -19.61
C THR A 10 -7.22 -5.57 -19.01
N GLN A 11 -6.17 -5.42 -19.81
CA GLN A 11 -4.79 -5.50 -19.35
C GLN A 11 -4.43 -4.32 -18.44
N ALA A 12 -4.80 -3.10 -18.82
CA ALA A 12 -4.61 -1.90 -18.00
C ALA A 12 -5.33 -2.01 -16.64
N ASN A 13 -6.57 -2.51 -16.64
CA ASN A 13 -7.33 -2.76 -15.42
C ASN A 13 -6.63 -3.73 -14.47
N GLY A 14 -6.02 -4.78 -15.02
CA GLY A 14 -5.20 -5.71 -14.24
C GLY A 14 -4.00 -5.03 -13.57
N LEU A 15 -3.32 -4.14 -14.29
CA LEU A 15 -2.18 -3.38 -13.78
C LEU A 15 -2.59 -2.41 -12.66
N TYR A 16 -3.70 -1.67 -12.84
CA TYR A 16 -4.22 -0.78 -11.79
C TYR A 16 -4.58 -1.54 -10.52
N LEU A 17 -5.25 -2.68 -10.64
CA LEU A 17 -5.58 -3.53 -9.48
C LEU A 17 -4.33 -4.06 -8.81
N GLN A 18 -3.33 -4.51 -9.57
CA GLN A 18 -2.07 -4.99 -9.02
C GLN A 18 -1.35 -3.89 -8.25
N ALA A 19 -1.26 -2.69 -8.82
CA ALA A 19 -0.66 -1.54 -8.15
C ALA A 19 -1.40 -1.19 -6.84
N ALA A 20 -2.73 -1.16 -6.87
CA ALA A 20 -3.54 -0.90 -5.68
C ALA A 20 -3.33 -1.96 -4.58
N ARG A 21 -3.32 -3.25 -4.96
CA ARG A 21 -3.03 -4.36 -4.03
C ARG A 21 -1.65 -4.21 -3.41
N GLN A 22 -0.64 -3.93 -4.22
CA GLN A 22 0.73 -3.78 -3.74
C GLN A 22 0.87 -2.57 -2.81
N GLY A 23 0.26 -1.43 -3.16
CA GLY A 23 0.22 -0.25 -2.30
C GLY A 23 -0.45 -0.55 -0.95
N ALA A 24 -1.56 -1.29 -0.96
CA ALA A 24 -2.26 -1.67 0.25
C ALA A 24 -1.43 -2.61 1.15
N VAL A 25 -0.76 -3.62 0.59
CA VAL A 25 0.19 -4.47 1.32
C VAL A 25 1.35 -3.64 1.86
N ASN A 26 1.87 -2.73 1.04
CA ASN A 26 2.99 -1.88 1.40
C ASN A 26 2.69 -1.01 2.62
N LEU A 27 1.47 -0.47 2.69
CA LEU A 27 1.02 0.38 3.79
C LEU A 27 0.71 -0.37 5.08
N THR A 28 0.43 -1.67 4.99
CA THR A 28 -0.08 -2.48 6.11
C THR A 28 0.92 -3.52 6.62
N THR A 29 2.08 -3.63 5.97
CA THR A 29 3.16 -4.53 6.35
C THR A 29 4.37 -3.73 6.77
N ILE A 30 4.70 -3.79 8.05
CA ILE A 30 5.82 -3.09 8.67
C ILE A 30 6.42 -4.00 9.73
N ASP A 31 7.72 -4.23 9.67
CA ASP A 31 8.48 -4.98 10.68
C ASP A 31 9.49 -4.05 11.38
N TYR A 32 9.51 -4.03 12.71
CA TYR A 32 10.47 -3.22 13.46
C TYR A 32 11.95 -3.53 13.13
N HIS A 33 12.26 -4.73 12.65
CA HIS A 33 13.62 -5.07 12.20
C HIS A 33 14.01 -4.35 10.91
N GLU A 34 13.05 -4.04 10.05
CA GLU A 34 13.25 -3.45 8.72
C GLU A 34 12.48 -2.12 8.56
N ALA A 35 12.14 -1.46 9.68
CA ALA A 35 11.21 -0.33 9.69
C ALA A 35 11.63 0.79 8.74
N ASP A 36 12.93 1.13 8.66
CA ASP A 36 13.41 2.15 7.72
C ASP A 36 13.12 1.77 6.26
N VAL A 37 13.37 0.51 5.90
CA VAL A 37 13.14 -0.03 4.55
C VAL A 37 11.65 -0.04 4.23
N ASP A 38 10.82 -0.48 5.18
CA ASP A 38 9.36 -0.50 5.01
C ASP A 38 8.77 0.89 4.84
N ILE A 39 9.27 1.88 5.58
CA ILE A 39 8.84 3.28 5.44
C ILE A 39 9.31 3.89 4.13
N GLN A 40 10.54 3.63 3.68
CA GLN A 40 11.00 4.05 2.35
C GLN A 40 10.12 3.45 1.24
N ARG A 41 9.79 2.16 1.33
CA ARG A 41 8.90 1.48 0.38
C ARG A 41 7.50 2.11 0.33
N ILE A 42 6.98 2.60 1.45
CA ILE A 42 5.72 3.35 1.47
C ILE A 42 5.88 4.69 0.75
N LEU A 43 6.94 5.44 1.06
CA LEU A 43 7.23 6.73 0.43
C LEU A 43 7.43 6.61 -1.09
N ASP A 44 8.13 5.60 -1.56
CA ASP A 44 8.35 5.33 -2.99
C ASP A 44 7.03 5.08 -3.76
N SER A 45 6.01 4.56 -3.07
CA SER A 45 4.68 4.31 -3.63
C SER A 45 3.68 5.45 -3.41
N ALA A 46 4.03 6.42 -2.57
CA ALA A 46 3.18 7.53 -2.19
C ALA A 46 3.32 8.67 -3.20
N THR A 47 2.21 9.35 -3.48
CA THR A 47 2.19 10.54 -4.35
C THR A 47 1.37 11.66 -3.74
N GLY A 48 1.59 12.89 -4.21
CA GLY A 48 0.85 14.08 -3.80
C GLY A 48 0.83 14.29 -2.29
N THR A 49 -0.32 14.74 -1.77
CA THR A 49 -0.50 15.10 -0.36
C THR A 49 -0.17 13.97 0.61
N PHE A 50 -0.41 12.71 0.23
CA PHE A 50 -0.10 11.58 1.10
C PHE A 50 1.41 11.45 1.31
N TYR A 51 2.21 11.56 0.23
CA TYR A 51 3.67 11.58 0.33
C TYR A 51 4.14 12.70 1.25
N ASP A 52 3.68 13.93 1.03
CA ASP A 52 4.15 15.10 1.79
C ASP A 52 3.90 14.95 3.28
N VAL A 53 2.69 14.53 3.66
CA VAL A 53 2.31 14.37 5.06
C VAL A 53 3.04 13.19 5.70
N PHE A 54 3.18 12.07 4.98
CA PHE A 54 3.84 10.89 5.51
C PHE A 54 5.35 11.10 5.66
N ALA A 55 6.00 11.74 4.68
CA ALA A 55 7.42 12.07 4.72
C ALA A 55 7.76 12.93 5.94
N GLN A 56 6.95 13.96 6.23
CA GLN A 56 7.13 14.81 7.41
C GLN A 56 7.03 14.06 8.75
N ARG A 57 6.31 12.94 8.78
CA ARG A 57 6.04 12.16 10.00
C ARG A 57 6.77 10.82 10.04
N SER A 58 7.59 10.54 9.02
CA SER A 58 8.23 9.24 8.81
C SER A 58 9.21 8.88 9.93
N THR A 59 10.12 9.78 10.29
CA THR A 59 11.12 9.56 11.36
C THR A 59 10.49 9.22 12.72
N PRO A 60 9.60 10.05 13.31
CA PRO A 60 9.00 9.72 14.60
C PRO A 60 8.14 8.45 14.55
N PHE A 61 7.60 8.11 13.38
CA PHE A 61 6.86 6.85 13.20
C PHE A 61 7.79 5.62 13.22
N VAL A 62 8.93 5.67 12.52
CA VAL A 62 9.96 4.61 12.57
C VAL A 62 10.43 4.38 14.00
N ASP A 63 10.72 5.46 14.73
CA ASP A 63 11.20 5.37 16.12
C ASP A 63 10.16 4.67 17.01
N LEU A 64 8.88 5.01 16.85
CA LEU A 64 7.79 4.38 17.59
C LEU A 64 7.66 2.88 17.26
N VAL A 65 7.75 2.50 15.99
CA VAL A 65 7.68 1.08 15.56
C VAL A 65 8.84 0.29 16.16
N LYS A 66 10.06 0.85 16.13
CA LYS A 66 11.26 0.23 16.72
C LYS A 66 11.14 0.11 18.23
N GLN A 67 10.74 1.18 18.92
CA GLN A 67 10.60 1.21 20.37
C GLN A 67 9.60 0.18 20.89
N THR A 68 8.47 0.03 20.20
CA THR A 68 7.40 -0.91 20.59
C THR A 68 7.63 -2.34 20.10
N GLN A 69 8.70 -2.55 19.32
CA GLN A 69 8.97 -3.80 18.59
C GLN A 69 7.72 -4.27 17.83
N SER A 70 7.07 -3.33 17.15
CA SER A 70 5.82 -3.58 16.45
C SER A 70 6.06 -4.30 15.13
N LYS A 71 5.22 -5.29 14.84
CA LYS A 71 5.15 -5.96 13.55
C LYS A 71 3.70 -6.06 13.10
N ALA A 72 3.44 -5.54 11.90
CA ALA A 72 2.17 -5.64 11.21
C ALA A 72 2.36 -6.41 9.90
N VAL A 73 1.44 -7.32 9.58
CA VAL A 73 1.42 -8.05 8.32
C VAL A 73 0.04 -7.92 7.70
N GLY A 74 -0.01 -7.30 6.51
CA GLY A 74 -1.22 -7.15 5.73
C GLY A 74 -1.37 -8.24 4.68
N THR A 75 -2.56 -8.82 4.57
CA THR A 75 -2.93 -9.73 3.49
C THR A 75 -4.18 -9.21 2.79
N VAL A 76 -4.10 -9.05 1.48
CA VAL A 76 -5.25 -8.65 0.65
C VAL A 76 -6.26 -9.79 0.63
N ALA A 77 -7.49 -9.50 1.07
CA ALA A 77 -8.61 -10.43 0.98
C ALA A 77 -9.35 -10.27 -0.35
N GLU A 78 -9.56 -9.02 -0.79
CA GLU A 78 -10.31 -8.71 -2.01
C GLU A 78 -9.86 -7.36 -2.59
N SER A 79 -10.08 -7.14 -3.89
CA SER A 79 -9.91 -5.84 -4.51
C SER A 79 -10.82 -5.66 -5.73
N GLY A 80 -11.27 -4.44 -5.99
CA GLY A 80 -12.04 -4.09 -7.18
C GLY A 80 -11.68 -2.70 -7.71
N LEU A 81 -11.91 -2.47 -9.01
CA LEU A 81 -11.88 -1.14 -9.60
C LEU A 81 -13.24 -0.50 -9.43
N GLU A 82 -13.28 0.68 -8.82
CA GLU A 82 -14.47 1.49 -8.70
C GLU A 82 -14.71 2.28 -9.99
N SER A 83 -13.65 2.86 -10.57
CA SER A 83 -13.72 3.61 -11.82
C SER A 83 -12.37 3.66 -12.53
N VAL A 84 -12.40 3.82 -13.85
CA VAL A 84 -11.22 4.05 -14.71
C VAL A 84 -11.55 5.17 -15.69
N THR A 85 -10.76 6.24 -15.69
CA THR A 85 -10.93 7.40 -16.56
C THR A 85 -9.59 7.78 -17.16
N GLY A 86 -9.42 7.52 -18.46
CA GLY A 86 -8.13 7.75 -19.13
C GLY A 86 -7.01 6.90 -18.50
N ASP A 87 -6.04 7.57 -17.90
CA ASP A 87 -4.89 7.01 -17.19
C ASP A 87 -5.06 6.96 -15.65
N GLU A 88 -6.19 7.43 -15.13
CA GLU A 88 -6.53 7.35 -13.70
C GLU A 88 -7.47 6.19 -13.42
N ALA A 89 -7.20 5.44 -12.36
CA ALA A 89 -8.10 4.40 -11.85
C ALA A 89 -8.26 4.52 -10.33
N LYS A 90 -9.49 4.35 -9.87
CA LYS A 90 -9.82 4.23 -8.44
C LYS A 90 -10.08 2.78 -8.12
N ALA A 91 -9.37 2.28 -7.12
CA ALA A 91 -9.48 0.90 -6.67
C ALA A 91 -9.79 0.86 -5.17
N ILE A 92 -10.59 -0.12 -4.77
CA ILE A 92 -10.86 -0.45 -3.38
C ILE A 92 -10.18 -1.78 -3.08
N VAL A 93 -9.47 -1.85 -1.95
CA VAL A 93 -8.76 -3.06 -1.51
C VAL A 93 -9.14 -3.37 -0.07
N ALA A 94 -9.66 -4.57 0.17
CA ALA A 94 -9.91 -5.09 1.51
C ALA A 94 -8.67 -5.82 2.01
N VAL A 95 -8.11 -5.37 3.14
CA VAL A 95 -6.90 -5.94 3.73
C VAL A 95 -7.19 -6.44 5.14
N LYS A 96 -6.75 -7.66 5.44
CA LYS A 96 -6.66 -8.19 6.81
C LYS A 96 -5.28 -7.88 7.35
N VAL A 97 -5.20 -7.18 8.50
CA VAL A 97 -3.94 -6.85 9.14
C VAL A 97 -3.83 -7.60 10.47
N ILE A 98 -2.70 -8.26 10.68
CA ILE A 98 -2.35 -8.87 11.96
C ILE A 98 -1.21 -8.05 12.55
N THR A 99 -1.41 -7.52 13.75
CA THR A 99 -0.43 -6.70 14.45
C THR A 99 -0.01 -7.37 15.75
N SER A 100 1.29 -7.27 16.06
CA SER A 100 1.90 -7.69 17.31
C SER A 100 2.87 -6.60 17.78
N ASN A 101 3.02 -6.41 19.08
CA ASN A 101 4.02 -5.51 19.66
C ASN A 101 4.48 -6.06 21.01
N ALA A 102 5.72 -5.78 21.40
CA ALA A 102 6.27 -6.27 22.67
C ALA A 102 5.83 -5.41 23.86
N ALA A 103 5.34 -4.19 23.62
CA ALA A 103 4.83 -3.31 24.66
C ALA A 103 3.47 -3.74 25.25
N ALA A 104 2.73 -4.63 24.57
CA ALA A 104 1.46 -5.19 25.01
C ALA A 104 1.58 -6.60 25.63
N ALA A 105 2.81 -7.09 25.85
CA ALA A 105 3.09 -8.37 26.49
C ALA A 105 3.46 -8.22 27.97
#